data_AF-A0A3C0S3J0-F1
#
_entry.id   AF-A0A3C0S3J0-F1
#
_cell.length_a   1.000
_cell.length_b   1.000
_cell.length_c   1.000
_cell.angle_alpha   90.00
_cell.angle_beta   90.00
_cell.angle_gamma   90.00
#
_symmetry.space_group_name_H-M   'P 1'
#
loop_
_entity.id
_entity.type
_entity.pdbx_description
1 polymer ?
#
loop_
_entity_poly.entity_id
_entity_poly.type
_entity_poly.pdbx_seq_one_letter_code
_entity_poly.pdbx_strand_id
1 'polypeptide(L)'
;MSTSQNSIFELMSQSGHQNLFFCNDELVGLKAIVAIHDTTLGPAIGGVRMLPYESTEEAIEDALRLSKAITYKSAITGLNLGGGSAVIIGNSRLDKSEVLLRRLGQFIEGLNGNFIASLDVGTTQRDLEHIYTETDHVAGLPKAIHGSGVGDPSIFAAQGVYFGIKACLKELYRSENVAGKKVIVHGVGGVGERLIAMLREENARVYVSDITEEKMLKVAA
;
A
#
# COMPACT_ATOMS: atom_id res chain seq x y z
N MET A 1 5.33 1.06 37.69
CA MET A 1 4.95 0.04 36.71
C MET A 1 5.89 0.19 35.53
N SER A 2 6.83 -0.75 35.36
CA SER A 2 7.78 -0.73 34.25
C SER A 2 7.01 -1.14 32.99
N THR A 3 6.68 -0.18 32.13
CA THR A 3 6.39 -0.46 30.73
C THR A 3 7.70 -0.94 30.13
N SER A 4 7.84 -2.23 29.85
CA SER A 4 8.95 -2.70 29.03
C SER A 4 8.74 -2.09 27.65
N GLN A 5 9.45 -1.01 27.34
CA GLN A 5 9.67 -0.61 25.95
C GLN A 5 10.40 -1.79 25.31
N ASN A 6 9.68 -2.58 24.52
CA ASN A 6 10.32 -3.64 23.72
C ASN A 6 11.38 -2.96 22.85
N SER A 7 12.58 -3.50 22.86
CA SER A 7 13.63 -3.00 21.97
C SER A 7 13.21 -3.21 20.51
N ILE A 8 13.71 -2.38 19.60
CA ILE A 8 13.45 -2.53 18.16
C ILE A 8 13.87 -3.93 17.68
N PHE A 9 14.98 -4.47 18.20
CA PHE A 9 15.43 -5.82 17.89
C PHE A 9 14.46 -6.92 18.37
N GLU A 10 13.82 -6.74 19.53
CA GLU A 10 12.77 -7.66 19.99
C GLU A 10 11.55 -7.60 19.08
N LEU A 11 11.10 -6.41 18.67
CA LEU A 11 9.98 -6.25 17.73
C LEU A 11 10.29 -6.91 16.37
N MET A 12 11.48 -6.69 15.83
CA MET A 12 11.94 -7.33 14.60
C MET A 12 12.01 -8.85 14.75
N SER A 13 12.58 -9.35 15.84
CA SER A 13 12.75 -10.79 16.08
C SER A 13 11.41 -11.51 16.26
N GLN A 14 10.45 -10.90 16.96
CA GLN A 14 9.11 -11.46 17.14
C GLN A 14 8.37 -11.65 15.82
N SER A 15 8.63 -10.79 14.84
CA SER A 15 7.99 -10.87 13.54
C SER A 15 8.84 -11.50 12.44
N GLY A 16 10.13 -11.73 12.68
CA GLY A 16 11.05 -12.33 11.71
C GLY A 16 11.61 -11.34 10.69
N HIS A 17 11.67 -10.04 11.01
CA HIS A 17 12.15 -9.02 10.07
C HIS A 17 13.66 -9.09 9.85
N GLN A 18 14.06 -9.01 8.59
CA GLN A 18 15.47 -8.99 8.17
C GLN A 18 16.11 -7.62 8.38
N ASN A 19 15.44 -6.53 8.01
CA ASN A 19 16.03 -5.18 8.07
C ASN A 19 15.03 -4.08 8.40
N LEU A 20 15.55 -3.03 9.04
CA LEU A 20 14.87 -1.76 9.25
C LEU A 20 15.86 -0.62 8.99
N PHE A 21 15.55 0.24 8.03
CA PHE A 21 16.39 1.36 7.62
C PHE A 21 15.70 2.68 7.99
N PHE A 22 16.42 3.56 8.67
CA PHE A 22 15.98 4.93 8.94
C PHE A 22 16.65 5.87 7.94
N CYS A 23 15.83 6.54 7.14
CA CYS A 23 16.24 7.52 6.14
C CYS A 23 15.88 8.91 6.65
N ASN A 24 16.90 9.72 6.94
CA ASN A 24 16.71 11.08 7.44
C ASN A 24 17.50 12.09 6.61
N ASP A 25 16.85 13.17 6.22
CA ASP A 25 17.50 14.33 5.62
C ASP A 25 16.78 15.61 6.08
N GLU A 26 17.44 16.35 6.97
CA GLU A 26 16.89 17.54 7.61
C GLU A 26 16.67 18.70 6.62
N LEU A 27 17.50 18.82 5.59
CA LEU A 27 17.43 19.94 4.63
C LEU A 27 16.16 19.89 3.79
N VAL A 28 15.69 18.68 3.48
CA VAL A 28 14.47 18.44 2.69
C VAL A 28 13.30 17.97 3.55
N GLY A 29 13.50 17.85 4.86
CA GLY A 29 12.49 17.40 5.83
C GLY A 29 12.13 15.92 5.75
N LEU A 30 12.97 15.08 5.13
CA LEU A 30 12.68 13.65 4.98
C LEU A 30 12.88 12.93 6.32
N LYS A 31 11.83 12.26 6.79
CA LYS A 31 11.89 11.24 7.85
C LYS A 31 11.15 10.00 7.34
N ALA A 32 11.88 8.96 7.00
CA ALA A 32 11.31 7.74 6.47
C ALA A 32 11.90 6.48 7.09
N ILE A 33 11.10 5.42 7.09
CA ILE A 33 11.47 4.09 7.58
C ILE A 33 11.18 3.09 6.46
N VAL A 34 12.20 2.34 6.05
CA VAL A 34 12.04 1.21 5.12
C VAL A 34 12.21 -0.08 5.91
N ALA A 35 11.16 -0.89 5.95
CA ALA A 35 11.17 -2.19 6.60
C ALA A 35 11.20 -3.30 5.55
N ILE A 36 12.10 -4.26 5.71
CA ILE A 36 12.16 -5.49 4.92
C ILE A 36 11.87 -6.65 5.87
N HIS A 37 10.76 -7.34 5.63
CA HIS A 37 10.37 -8.48 6.44
C HIS A 37 11.10 -9.74 5.99
N ASP A 38 10.92 -10.15 4.74
CA ASP A 38 11.54 -11.36 4.20
C ASP A 38 11.80 -11.22 2.68
N THR A 39 12.97 -11.68 2.23
CA THR A 39 13.42 -11.66 0.83
C THR A 39 13.68 -13.07 0.27
N THR A 40 13.21 -14.11 0.93
CA THR A 40 13.46 -15.52 0.57
C THR A 40 12.98 -15.84 -0.86
N LEU A 41 11.84 -15.29 -1.26
CA LEU A 41 11.27 -15.49 -2.60
C LEU A 41 11.83 -14.53 -3.67
N GLY A 42 12.55 -13.48 -3.26
CA GLY A 42 13.06 -12.43 -4.14
C GLY A 42 13.09 -11.05 -3.45
N PRO A 43 13.37 -9.97 -4.22
CA PRO A 43 13.36 -8.60 -3.73
C PRO A 43 12.09 -8.23 -2.97
N ALA A 44 12.21 -7.44 -1.91
CA ALA A 44 11.06 -6.99 -1.15
C ALA A 44 10.32 -5.87 -1.91
N ILE A 45 9.11 -6.15 -2.37
CA ILE A 45 8.23 -5.08 -2.88
C ILE A 45 7.44 -4.48 -1.72
N GLY A 46 7.19 -3.17 -1.75
CA GLY A 46 6.41 -2.51 -0.72
C GLY A 46 5.85 -1.17 -1.17
N GLY A 47 4.71 -0.78 -0.59
CA GLY A 47 4.14 0.53 -0.81
C GLY A 47 4.94 1.63 -0.11
N VAL A 48 5.01 2.82 -0.73
CA VAL A 48 5.51 4.05 -0.10
C VAL A 48 4.32 4.79 0.49
N ARG A 49 4.18 4.74 1.81
CA ARG A 49 3.12 5.41 2.57
C ARG A 49 3.62 6.74 3.11
N MET A 50 2.77 7.77 3.11
CA MET A 50 3.06 9.03 3.80
C MET A 50 1.88 9.44 4.67
N LEU A 51 2.07 9.41 5.99
CA LEU A 51 1.05 9.74 6.99
C LEU A 51 1.64 10.58 8.14
N PRO A 52 0.83 11.44 8.77
CA PRO A 52 1.23 12.21 9.95
C PRO A 52 1.10 11.35 11.21
N TYR A 53 2.04 10.43 11.44
CA TYR A 53 2.08 9.62 12.67
C TYR A 53 2.27 10.49 13.91
N GLU A 54 1.67 10.09 15.03
CA GLU A 54 1.79 10.81 16.29
C GLU A 54 3.16 10.59 16.95
N SER A 55 3.83 9.49 16.62
CA SER A 55 5.12 9.11 17.17
C SER A 55 5.99 8.33 16.18
N THR A 56 7.29 8.21 16.47
CA THR A 56 8.20 7.39 15.63
C THR A 56 7.91 5.91 15.82
N GLU A 57 7.51 5.52 17.03
CA GLU A 57 7.14 4.16 17.42
C GLU A 57 5.96 3.66 16.59
N GLU A 58 4.91 4.47 16.44
CA GLU A 58 3.75 4.15 15.61
C GLU A 58 4.14 3.94 14.14
N ALA A 59 5.05 4.77 13.62
CA ALA A 59 5.56 4.64 12.25
C ALA A 59 6.41 3.37 12.06
N ILE A 60 7.21 2.98 13.06
CA ILE A 60 7.98 1.72 13.06
C ILE A 60 7.02 0.53 13.06
N GLU A 61 6.04 0.52 13.97
CA GLU A 61 5.05 -0.56 14.07
C GLU A 61 4.27 -0.72 12.76
N ASP A 62 3.85 0.38 12.12
CA ASP A 62 3.15 0.32 10.84
C ASP A 62 4.05 -0.22 9.72
N ALA A 63 5.30 0.25 9.63
CA ALA A 63 6.26 -0.25 8.63
C ALA A 63 6.53 -1.76 8.79
N LEU A 64 6.71 -2.24 10.02
CA LEU A 64 6.90 -3.67 10.32
C LEU A 64 5.65 -4.49 9.99
N ARG A 65 4.47 -4.01 10.39
CA ARG A 65 3.19 -4.69 10.14
C ARG A 65 2.88 -4.78 8.65
N LEU A 66 3.09 -3.71 7.90
CA LEU A 66 2.86 -3.66 6.45
C LEU A 66 3.81 -4.56 5.67
N SER A 67 5.12 -4.48 5.93
CA SER A 67 6.13 -5.30 5.25
C SER A 67 5.88 -6.80 5.43
N LYS A 68 5.47 -7.22 6.64
CA LYS A 68 5.03 -8.58 6.93
C LYS A 68 3.81 -8.96 6.10
N ALA A 69 2.78 -8.12 6.08
CA ALA A 69 1.59 -8.38 5.28
C ALA A 69 1.89 -8.53 3.78
N ILE A 70 2.85 -7.75 3.24
CA ILE A 70 3.27 -7.89 1.84
C ILE A 70 4.01 -9.21 1.60
N THR A 71 4.82 -9.69 2.55
CA THR A 71 5.48 -11.02 2.40
C THR A 71 4.45 -12.11 2.19
N TYR A 72 3.43 -12.17 3.06
CA TYR A 72 2.35 -13.15 2.93
C TYR A 72 1.55 -12.96 1.65
N LYS A 73 1.30 -11.70 1.25
CA LYS A 73 0.59 -11.39 -0.01
C LYS A 73 1.37 -11.87 -1.23
N SER A 74 2.67 -11.60 -1.30
CA SER A 74 3.53 -12.07 -2.40
C SER A 74 3.57 -13.59 -2.45
N ALA A 75 3.77 -14.24 -1.30
CA ALA A 75 3.84 -15.70 -1.20
C ALA A 75 2.52 -16.39 -1.62
N ILE A 76 1.36 -15.95 -1.10
CA ILE A 76 0.07 -16.58 -1.41
C ILE A 76 -0.38 -16.35 -2.86
N THR A 77 0.14 -15.29 -3.51
CA THR A 77 -0.15 -15.01 -4.93
C THR A 77 0.85 -15.64 -5.88
N GLY A 78 1.85 -16.38 -5.37
CA GLY A 78 2.86 -17.06 -6.18
C GLY A 78 3.84 -16.12 -6.87
N LEU A 79 4.02 -14.90 -6.33
CA LEU A 79 5.01 -13.95 -6.84
C LEU A 79 6.39 -14.28 -6.27
N ASN A 80 7.43 -14.23 -7.11
CA ASN A 80 8.83 -14.33 -6.69
C ASN A 80 9.32 -13.00 -6.10
N LEU A 81 8.61 -12.52 -5.08
CA LEU A 81 8.87 -11.27 -4.39
C LEU A 81 8.77 -11.49 -2.89
N GLY A 82 9.62 -10.78 -2.16
CA GLY A 82 9.54 -10.65 -0.71
C GLY A 82 8.47 -9.64 -0.28
N GLY A 83 8.56 -9.20 0.97
CA GLY A 83 7.70 -8.15 1.51
C GLY A 83 8.45 -7.04 2.22
N GLY A 84 8.19 -5.82 1.76
CA GLY A 84 8.72 -4.60 2.34
C GLY A 84 7.64 -3.55 2.52
N SER A 85 8.02 -2.43 3.11
CA SER A 85 7.22 -1.21 3.19
C SER A 85 8.14 -0.02 3.38
N ALA A 86 7.78 1.12 2.81
CA ALA A 86 8.40 2.40 3.12
C ALA A 86 7.35 3.33 3.73
N VAL A 87 7.67 3.95 4.86
CA VAL A 87 6.79 4.87 5.57
C VAL A 87 7.50 6.21 5.73
N ILE A 88 6.92 7.27 5.20
CA ILE A 88 7.33 8.66 5.38
C ILE A 88 6.45 9.28 6.48
N ILE A 89 7.08 9.87 7.48
CA ILE A 89 6.40 10.58 8.56
C ILE A 89 6.18 12.02 8.11
N GLY A 90 4.93 12.36 7.78
CA GLY A 90 4.56 13.71 7.34
C GLY A 90 3.15 13.79 6.77
N ASN A 91 2.58 14.99 6.72
CA ASN A 91 1.28 15.25 6.13
C ASN A 91 1.41 15.25 4.60
N SER A 92 0.87 14.23 3.95
CA SER A 92 0.97 14.04 2.49
C SER A 92 0.35 15.17 1.65
N ARG A 93 -0.45 16.06 2.24
CA ARG A 93 -1.08 17.21 1.57
C ARG A 93 -0.28 18.50 1.72
N LEU A 94 0.56 18.61 2.74
CA LEU A 94 1.24 19.86 3.11
C LEU A 94 2.76 19.75 2.97
N ASP A 95 3.33 18.62 3.38
CA ASP A 95 4.78 18.47 3.55
C ASP A 95 5.44 17.78 2.35
N LYS A 96 4.65 17.25 1.42
CA LYS A 96 5.16 16.48 0.29
C LYS A 96 5.75 17.39 -0.79
N SER A 97 6.96 17.11 -1.23
CA SER A 97 7.64 17.80 -2.33
C SER A 97 8.40 16.83 -3.23
N GLU A 98 8.65 17.23 -4.47
CA GLU A 98 9.48 16.47 -5.42
C GLU A 98 10.87 16.18 -4.84
N VAL A 99 11.52 17.18 -4.25
CA VAL A 99 12.89 17.05 -3.72
C VAL A 99 12.94 16.01 -2.59
N LEU A 100 11.93 15.99 -1.70
CA LEU A 100 11.80 15.00 -0.65
C LEU A 100 11.67 13.57 -1.22
N LEU A 101 10.85 13.40 -2.26
CA LEU A 101 10.62 12.10 -2.90
C LEU A 101 11.83 11.61 -3.70
N ARG A 102 12.53 12.50 -4.40
CA ARG A 102 13.82 12.18 -5.04
C ARG A 102 14.84 11.75 -4.00
N ARG A 103 14.90 12.46 -2.86
CA ARG A 103 15.80 12.08 -1.78
C ARG A 103 15.51 10.68 -1.23
N LEU A 104 14.23 10.29 -1.10
CA LEU A 104 13.86 8.91 -0.78
C LEU A 104 14.31 7.93 -1.89
N GLY A 105 14.15 8.29 -3.17
CA GLY A 105 14.64 7.48 -4.30
C GLY A 105 16.13 7.17 -4.22
N GLN A 106 16.96 8.13 -3.83
CA GLN A 106 18.40 7.92 -3.61
C GLN A 106 18.69 6.93 -2.47
N PHE A 107 17.90 6.96 -1.39
CA PHE A 107 18.02 5.96 -0.33
C PHE A 107 17.62 4.57 -0.81
N ILE A 108 16.58 4.47 -1.65
CA ILE A 108 16.12 3.21 -2.25
C ILE A 108 17.17 2.65 -3.21
N GLU A 109 17.79 3.49 -4.04
CA GLU A 109 18.93 3.11 -4.90
C GLU A 109 20.06 2.49 -4.08
N GLY A 110 20.36 3.07 -2.91
CA GLY A 110 21.35 2.54 -1.98
C GLY A 110 21.03 1.14 -1.43
N LEU A 111 19.78 0.68 -1.52
CA LEU A 111 19.38 -0.70 -1.17
C LEU A 111 19.67 -1.70 -2.31
N ASN A 112 20.14 -1.23 -3.47
CA ASN A 112 20.66 -2.00 -4.59
C ASN A 112 19.75 -3.18 -4.97
N GLY A 113 18.47 -2.88 -5.21
CA GLY A 113 17.47 -3.85 -5.64
C GLY A 113 16.86 -4.73 -4.55
N ASN A 114 17.26 -4.59 -3.28
CA ASN A 114 16.62 -5.35 -2.19
C ASN A 114 15.21 -4.84 -1.84
N PHE A 115 14.89 -3.59 -2.20
CA PHE A 115 13.56 -3.01 -2.03
C PHE A 115 13.06 -2.41 -3.34
N ILE A 116 11.81 -2.71 -3.68
CA ILE A 116 11.11 -2.15 -4.85
C ILE A 116 9.93 -1.32 -4.34
N ALA A 117 9.96 -0.02 -4.62
CA ALA A 117 8.95 0.93 -4.19
C ALA A 117 7.67 0.82 -5.03
N SER A 118 6.50 1.00 -4.42
CA SER A 118 5.22 1.00 -5.11
C SER A 118 4.21 1.93 -4.43
N LEU A 119 2.98 1.99 -4.95
CA LEU A 119 1.96 2.93 -4.50
C LEU A 119 1.34 2.53 -3.14
N ASP A 120 1.15 3.49 -2.24
CA ASP A 120 0.36 3.32 -1.01
C ASP A 120 -0.39 4.62 -0.64
N VAL A 121 -1.01 4.65 0.53
CA VAL A 121 -1.73 5.80 1.09
C VAL A 121 -0.79 6.99 1.26
N GLY A 122 -1.21 8.16 0.77
CA GLY A 122 -0.45 9.40 0.85
C GLY A 122 0.47 9.66 -0.36
N THR A 123 0.72 8.63 -1.17
CA THR A 123 1.47 8.76 -2.44
C THR A 123 0.56 8.52 -3.64
N THR A 124 1.04 8.97 -4.80
CA THR A 124 0.37 8.94 -6.11
C THR A 124 1.34 8.40 -7.15
N GLN A 125 0.85 8.03 -8.34
CA GLN A 125 1.75 7.60 -9.42
C GLN A 125 2.78 8.68 -9.77
N ARG A 126 2.40 9.96 -9.72
CA ARG A 126 3.32 11.09 -9.93
C ARG A 126 4.42 11.14 -8.87
N ASP A 127 4.10 10.79 -7.62
CA ASP A 127 5.12 10.73 -6.57
C ASP A 127 6.15 9.62 -6.84
N LEU A 128 5.70 8.48 -7.39
CA LEU A 128 6.57 7.40 -7.82
C LEU A 128 7.45 7.80 -9.02
N GLU A 129 6.97 8.67 -9.92
CA GLU A 129 7.80 9.21 -11.00
C GLU A 129 8.99 9.99 -10.45
N HIS A 130 8.78 10.80 -9.41
CA HIS A 130 9.86 11.52 -8.75
C HIS A 130 10.88 10.56 -8.13
N ILE A 131 10.43 9.51 -7.45
CA ILE A 131 11.32 8.45 -6.91
C ILE A 131 12.10 7.77 -8.04
N TYR A 132 11.43 7.45 -9.14
CA TYR A 132 12.00 6.77 -10.30
C TYR A 132 13.09 7.58 -11.01
N THR A 133 13.11 8.91 -10.87
CA THR A 133 14.22 9.72 -11.42
C THR A 133 15.58 9.40 -10.78
N GLU A 134 15.60 8.73 -9.64
CA GLU A 134 16.82 8.41 -8.87
C GLU A 134 17.11 6.90 -8.77
N THR A 135 16.17 6.03 -9.16
CA THR A 135 16.32 4.56 -9.08
C THR A 135 15.38 3.82 -10.03
N ASP A 136 15.84 2.69 -10.59
CA ASP A 136 15.01 1.79 -11.39
C ASP A 136 14.12 0.87 -10.53
N HIS A 137 14.29 0.87 -9.21
CA HIS A 137 13.59 -0.02 -8.28
C HIS A 137 12.19 0.48 -7.89
N VAL A 138 11.35 0.76 -8.89
CA VAL A 138 9.99 1.29 -8.72
C VAL A 138 8.98 0.52 -9.57
N ALA A 139 7.88 0.09 -8.95
CA ALA A 139 6.76 -0.59 -9.58
C ALA A 139 5.50 0.29 -9.58
N GLY A 140 4.59 0.03 -10.53
CA GLY A 140 3.31 0.76 -10.62
C GLY A 140 3.38 2.12 -11.32
N LEU A 141 4.47 2.37 -12.07
CA LEU A 141 4.64 3.55 -12.90
C LEU A 141 3.59 3.62 -14.03
N PRO A 142 3.21 4.81 -14.48
CA PRO A 142 2.30 4.98 -15.61
C PRO A 142 2.82 4.30 -16.90
N LYS A 143 1.87 3.82 -17.71
CA LYS A 143 2.13 3.21 -19.03
C LYS A 143 3.07 4.03 -19.91
N ALA A 144 2.91 5.35 -19.90
CA ALA A 144 3.67 6.27 -20.74
C ALA A 144 5.18 6.27 -20.46
N ILE A 145 5.59 5.94 -19.24
CA ILE A 145 7.00 6.04 -18.79
C ILE A 145 7.74 4.72 -18.98
N HIS A 146 7.05 3.60 -18.83
CA HIS A 146 7.68 2.28 -18.76
C HIS A 146 7.31 1.32 -19.91
N GLY A 147 6.35 1.64 -20.80
CA GLY A 147 5.92 0.76 -21.90
C GLY A 147 5.17 -0.51 -21.45
N SER A 148 5.49 -1.03 -20.27
CA SER A 148 4.82 -2.09 -19.50
C SER A 148 4.16 -1.56 -18.21
N GLY A 149 3.96 -0.24 -18.12
CA GLY A 149 3.28 0.38 -16.97
C GLY A 149 1.91 -0.26 -16.71
N VAL A 150 1.59 -0.39 -15.43
CA VAL A 150 0.24 -0.76 -15.02
C VAL A 150 -0.59 0.54 -15.18
N GLY A 151 -1.80 0.45 -15.71
CA GLY A 151 -2.73 1.58 -15.67
C GLY A 151 -3.06 1.94 -14.22
N ASP A 152 -4.20 2.56 -13.96
CA ASP A 152 -4.65 2.72 -12.57
C ASP A 152 -4.74 1.35 -11.86
N PRO A 153 -3.86 1.06 -10.87
CA PRO A 153 -3.80 -0.27 -10.25
C PRO A 153 -5.04 -0.58 -9.41
N SER A 154 -5.83 0.45 -9.04
CA SER A 154 -7.03 0.27 -8.23
C SER A 154 -8.11 -0.56 -8.92
N ILE A 155 -8.10 -0.65 -10.26
CA ILE A 155 -9.03 -1.53 -11.00
C ILE A 155 -8.75 -3.00 -10.72
N PHE A 156 -7.49 -3.41 -10.72
CA PHE A 156 -7.10 -4.79 -10.46
C PHE A 156 -7.34 -5.17 -8.99
N ALA A 157 -7.08 -4.23 -8.07
CA ALA A 157 -7.41 -4.41 -6.67
C ALA A 157 -8.94 -4.58 -6.46
N ALA A 158 -9.76 -3.76 -7.12
CA ALA A 158 -11.22 -3.87 -7.04
C ALA A 158 -11.72 -5.19 -7.63
N GLN A 159 -11.17 -5.63 -8.77
CA GLN A 159 -11.48 -6.94 -9.36
C GLN A 159 -11.12 -8.09 -8.41
N GLY A 160 -9.95 -8.04 -7.77
CA GLY A 160 -9.53 -9.04 -6.80
C GLY A 160 -10.51 -9.16 -5.63
N VAL A 161 -10.94 -8.02 -5.06
CA VAL A 161 -11.96 -8.01 -4.00
C VAL A 161 -13.30 -8.55 -4.50
N TYR A 162 -13.72 -8.14 -5.70
CA TYR A 162 -14.96 -8.58 -6.32
C TYR A 162 -15.00 -10.10 -6.53
N PHE A 163 -13.94 -10.68 -7.10
CA PHE A 163 -13.85 -12.15 -7.24
C PHE A 163 -13.72 -12.86 -5.90
N GLY A 164 -13.05 -12.25 -4.91
CA GLY A 164 -13.04 -12.75 -3.53
C GLY A 164 -14.46 -12.85 -2.94
N ILE A 165 -15.30 -11.83 -3.14
CA ILE A 165 -16.71 -11.87 -2.74
C ILE A 165 -17.44 -13.02 -3.44
N LYS A 166 -17.29 -13.17 -4.76
CA LYS A 166 -17.92 -14.27 -5.52
C LYS A 166 -17.48 -15.64 -5.01
N ALA A 167 -16.19 -15.82 -4.72
CA ALA A 167 -15.65 -17.06 -4.15
C ALA A 167 -16.28 -17.37 -2.78
N CYS A 168 -16.42 -16.36 -1.91
CA CYS A 168 -17.11 -16.52 -0.62
C CYS A 168 -18.58 -16.91 -0.80
N LEU A 169 -19.29 -16.28 -1.76
CA LEU A 169 -20.68 -16.64 -2.06
C LEU A 169 -20.80 -18.07 -2.59
N LYS A 170 -19.85 -18.50 -3.43
CA LYS A 170 -19.79 -19.88 -3.94
C LYS A 170 -19.67 -20.89 -2.80
N GLU A 171 -18.84 -20.61 -1.81
CA GLU A 171 -18.68 -21.51 -0.68
C GLU A 171 -19.94 -21.54 0.20
N LEU A 172 -20.50 -20.37 0.53
CA LEU A 172 -21.63 -20.25 1.45
C LEU A 172 -22.98 -20.65 0.83
N TYR A 173 -23.18 -20.34 -0.45
CA TYR A 173 -24.48 -20.45 -1.13
C TYR A 173 -24.43 -21.32 -2.38
N ARG A 174 -23.29 -21.95 -2.69
CA ARG A 174 -23.08 -22.74 -3.93
C ARG A 174 -23.40 -21.95 -5.20
N SER A 175 -23.29 -20.63 -5.13
CA SER A 175 -23.56 -19.69 -6.22
C SER A 175 -22.68 -18.45 -6.08
N GLU A 176 -22.11 -18.00 -7.18
CA GLU A 176 -21.29 -16.78 -7.25
C GLU A 176 -22.14 -15.51 -7.49
N ASN A 177 -23.46 -15.65 -7.54
CA ASN A 177 -24.37 -14.58 -7.95
C ASN A 177 -24.52 -13.50 -6.85
N VAL A 178 -24.15 -12.26 -7.20
CA VAL A 178 -24.28 -11.08 -6.32
C VAL A 178 -25.61 -10.35 -6.47
N ALA A 179 -26.42 -10.66 -7.49
CA ALA A 179 -27.69 -10.01 -7.76
C ALA A 179 -28.64 -10.13 -6.57
N GLY A 180 -29.20 -8.98 -6.15
CA GLY A 180 -30.09 -8.88 -4.99
C GLY A 180 -29.42 -9.04 -3.63
N LYS A 181 -28.12 -9.38 -3.56
CA LYS A 181 -27.37 -9.42 -2.29
C LYS A 181 -27.17 -8.00 -1.77
N LYS A 182 -27.18 -7.85 -0.45
CA LYS A 182 -26.92 -6.57 0.22
C LYS A 182 -25.44 -6.51 0.59
N VAL A 183 -24.73 -5.50 0.09
CA VAL A 183 -23.29 -5.33 0.32
C VAL A 183 -23.05 -3.93 0.85
N ILE A 184 -22.31 -3.82 1.96
CA ILE A 184 -21.88 -2.53 2.51
C ILE A 184 -20.43 -2.30 2.09
N VAL A 185 -20.15 -1.19 1.41
CA VAL A 185 -18.81 -0.75 1.06
C VAL A 185 -18.45 0.45 1.94
N HIS A 186 -17.50 0.25 2.85
CA HIS A 186 -16.96 1.29 3.72
C HIS A 186 -15.66 1.84 3.10
N GLY A 187 -15.72 3.08 2.59
CA GLY A 187 -14.65 3.78 1.89
C GLY A 187 -14.88 3.84 0.37
N VAL A 188 -15.02 5.05 -0.15
CA VAL A 188 -15.19 5.40 -1.58
C VAL A 188 -13.87 5.98 -2.12
N GLY A 189 -12.79 5.24 -1.92
CA GLY A 189 -11.50 5.51 -2.57
C GLY A 189 -11.46 4.97 -4.00
N GLY A 190 -10.27 4.99 -4.62
CA GLY A 190 -10.09 4.47 -5.98
C GLY A 190 -10.55 3.01 -6.16
N VAL A 191 -10.28 2.16 -5.16
CA VAL A 191 -10.72 0.76 -5.15
C VAL A 191 -12.23 0.65 -4.86
N GLY A 192 -12.72 1.37 -3.85
CA GLY A 192 -14.11 1.30 -3.41
C GLY A 192 -15.09 1.73 -4.50
N GLU A 193 -14.82 2.84 -5.19
CA GLU A 193 -15.65 3.33 -6.31
C GLU A 193 -15.79 2.28 -7.42
N ARG A 194 -14.68 1.62 -7.79
CA ARG A 194 -14.68 0.58 -8.82
C ARG A 194 -15.39 -0.69 -8.38
N LEU A 195 -15.22 -1.09 -7.12
CA LEU A 195 -15.95 -2.23 -6.55
C LEU A 195 -17.46 -1.98 -6.52
N ILE A 196 -17.88 -0.77 -6.13
CA ILE A 196 -19.30 -0.36 -6.14
C ILE A 196 -19.88 -0.47 -7.55
N ALA A 197 -19.15 0.03 -8.57
CA ALA A 197 -19.58 -0.08 -9.96
C ALA A 197 -19.78 -1.54 -10.40
N MET A 198 -18.80 -2.42 -10.16
CA MET A 198 -18.88 -3.85 -10.50
C MET A 198 -20.05 -4.56 -9.80
N LEU A 199 -20.28 -4.25 -8.52
CA LEU A 199 -21.40 -4.81 -7.76
C LEU A 199 -22.76 -4.33 -8.29
N ARG A 200 -22.89 -3.04 -8.62
CA ARG A 200 -24.13 -2.46 -9.19
C ARG A 200 -24.41 -3.02 -10.59
N GLU A 201 -23.38 -3.24 -11.40
CA GLU A 201 -23.49 -3.82 -12.75
C GLU A 201 -24.13 -5.23 -12.72
N GLU A 202 -23.84 -6.02 -11.70
CA GLU A 202 -24.50 -7.32 -11.47
C GLU A 202 -25.74 -7.25 -10.54
N ASN A 203 -26.37 -6.08 -10.41
CA ASN A 203 -27.61 -5.85 -9.67
C ASN A 203 -27.53 -6.17 -8.15
N ALA A 204 -26.37 -6.04 -7.52
CA ALA A 204 -26.28 -6.07 -6.07
C ALA A 204 -26.87 -4.80 -5.44
N ARG A 205 -27.42 -4.91 -4.23
CA ARG A 205 -27.90 -3.78 -3.43
C ARG A 205 -26.76 -3.25 -2.59
N VAL A 206 -26.10 -2.21 -3.09
CA VAL A 206 -24.91 -1.62 -2.47
C VAL A 206 -25.29 -0.48 -1.53
N TYR A 207 -24.77 -0.53 -0.31
CA TYR A 207 -24.81 0.55 0.68
C TYR A 207 -23.40 1.08 0.86
N VAL A 208 -23.26 2.40 1.03
CA VAL A 208 -21.95 3.05 1.02
C VAL A 208 -21.79 3.92 2.26
N SER A 209 -20.58 3.97 2.79
CA SER A 209 -20.18 4.89 3.86
C SER A 209 -18.77 5.42 3.57
N ASP A 210 -18.55 6.73 3.74
CA ASP A 210 -17.23 7.38 3.68
C ASP A 210 -17.21 8.56 4.65
N ILE A 211 -16.03 8.94 5.13
CA ILE A 211 -15.84 10.14 5.95
C ILE A 211 -16.05 11.44 5.15
N THR A 212 -15.97 11.36 3.82
CA THR A 212 -16.15 12.48 2.88
C THR A 212 -17.52 12.37 2.22
N GLU A 213 -18.45 13.23 2.63
CA GLU A 213 -19.83 13.22 2.13
C GLU A 213 -19.93 13.34 0.61
N GLU A 214 -19.14 14.22 -0.01
CA GLU A 214 -19.11 14.42 -1.45
C GLU A 214 -18.84 13.11 -2.23
N LYS A 215 -17.95 12.24 -1.70
CA LYS A 215 -17.65 10.96 -2.33
C LYS A 215 -18.83 10.00 -2.26
N MET A 216 -19.58 10.00 -1.16
CA MET A 216 -20.80 9.19 -1.04
C MET A 216 -21.86 9.66 -2.03
N LEU A 217 -22.05 10.97 -2.17
CA LEU A 217 -23.01 11.54 -3.11
C LEU A 217 -22.67 11.20 -4.56
N LYS A 218 -21.38 11.25 -4.93
CA LYS A 218 -20.90 10.92 -6.27
C LYS A 218 -21.29 9.50 -6.72
N VAL A 219 -21.22 8.52 -5.82
CA VAL A 219 -21.53 7.11 -6.14
C VAL A 219 -22.99 6.72 -5.88
N ALA A 220 -23.76 7.61 -5.24
CA ALA A 220 -25.19 7.43 -5.02
C ALA A 220 -26.04 7.86 -6.23
N ALA A 221 -25.52 8.77 -7.07
CA ALA A 221 -26.08 9.11 -8.38
C ALA A 221 -26.13 7.88 -9.31
#